data_AF-A0A940QJB2-F1
#
_entry.id   AF-A0A940QJB2-F1
#
_cell.length_a   1.000
_cell.length_b   1.000
_cell.length_c   1.000
_cell.angle_alpha   90.00
_cell.angle_beta   90.00
_cell.angle_gamma   90.00
#
_symmetry.space_group_name_H-M   'P 1'
#
loop_
_entity.id
_entity.type
_entity.pdbx_description
1 polymer ?
#
loop_
_entity_poly.entity_id
_entity_poly.type
_entity_poly.pdbx_seq_one_letter_code
_entity_poly.pdbx_strand_id
1 'polypeptide(L)'
;MKQFIERIEDGREYVITTNGTLLDEDFAKWCFEESGKNVRINMSHDGKTCADRGADPALLDEKVKMLLKYQEDTLIQLVYTEQTLPDLYDNVLHLSGLGVKNVSAALDGFASPADPDSFGDLMREQWDKLGHLHGVSMHELTAKRKFIKENIRPKCEICKKKVYINWDGNFYPCIQFQNLSGFRCGDVNTGLLTKEAEKAHPDYSVMSARCDGCEIRDYCRNSCACRKMGTTGTLTDISEAACMEEQVHILTALEQISESRQRKMKTEEKPAKRSGKSVS
;
A
#
# COMPACT_ATOMS: atom_id res chain seq x y z
N MET A 1 1.22 23.29 6.09
CA MET A 1 1.91 22.06 6.55
C MET A 1 3.17 22.37 7.35
N LYS A 2 4.15 23.12 6.81
CA LYS A 2 5.37 23.54 7.52
C LYS A 2 5.13 24.02 8.96
N GLN A 3 4.29 25.05 9.14
CA GLN A 3 3.92 25.57 10.46
C GLN A 3 3.30 24.54 11.43
N PHE A 4 2.62 23.52 10.91
CA PHE A 4 2.02 22.47 11.73
C PHE A 4 3.09 21.52 12.25
N ILE A 5 3.99 21.07 11.38
CA ILE A 5 5.10 20.16 11.73
C ILE A 5 6.06 20.83 12.71
N GLU A 6 6.36 22.12 12.52
CA GLU A 6 7.24 22.89 13.41
C GLU A 6 6.68 23.02 14.84
N ARG A 7 5.35 22.98 15.01
CA ARG A 7 4.69 23.11 16.31
C ARG A 7 4.56 21.81 17.09
N ILE A 8 4.73 20.66 16.43
CA ILE A 8 4.61 19.36 17.08
C ILE A 8 6.00 18.85 17.47
N GLU A 9 6.30 18.94 18.76
CA GLU A 9 7.61 18.56 19.29
C GLU A 9 7.81 17.04 19.27
N ASP A 10 6.81 16.28 19.73
CA ASP A 10 6.89 14.83 19.97
C ASP A 10 6.67 13.93 18.74
N GLY A 11 6.47 14.51 17.56
CA GLY A 11 6.27 13.74 16.33
C GLY A 11 7.54 13.03 15.89
N ARG A 12 7.50 11.69 15.85
CA ARG A 12 8.65 10.85 15.44
C ARG A 12 8.83 10.76 13.93
N GLU A 13 7.74 10.78 13.18
CA GLU A 13 7.73 10.69 11.73
C GLU A 13 6.46 11.38 11.20
N TYR A 14 6.61 12.11 10.10
CA TYR A 14 5.53 12.74 9.37
C TYR A 14 5.52 12.17 7.96
N VAL A 15 4.35 11.76 7.48
CA VAL A 15 4.19 11.29 6.10
C VAL A 15 3.13 12.15 5.42
N ILE A 16 3.51 12.81 4.34
CA ILE A 16 2.64 13.64 3.52
C ILE A 16 2.37 12.88 2.23
N THR A 17 1.09 12.72 1.84
CA THR A 17 0.74 12.17 0.54
C THR A 17 0.19 13.28 -0.35
N THR A 18 0.73 13.41 -1.55
CA THR A 18 0.36 14.48 -2.50
C THR A 18 0.11 13.93 -3.90
N ASN A 19 -0.69 14.64 -4.70
CA ASN A 19 -0.80 14.41 -6.14
C ASN A 19 0.38 15.01 -6.94
N GLY A 20 1.27 15.77 -6.27
CA GLY A 20 2.51 16.30 -6.83
C GLY A 20 2.38 17.56 -7.68
N THR A 21 1.19 17.97 -8.11
CA THR A 21 1.02 19.07 -9.07
C THR A 21 1.51 20.42 -8.55
N LEU A 22 1.38 20.65 -7.24
CA LEU A 22 1.84 21.85 -6.54
C LEU A 22 3.11 21.61 -5.71
N LEU A 23 3.76 20.45 -5.86
CA LEU A 23 4.99 20.17 -5.14
C LEU A 23 6.13 21.02 -5.73
N ASP A 24 6.84 21.77 -4.91
CA ASP A 24 8.03 22.54 -5.31
C ASP A 24 9.29 22.04 -4.60
N GLU A 25 10.44 22.41 -5.17
CA GLU A 25 11.76 21.96 -4.70
C GLU A 25 12.13 22.58 -3.34
N ASP A 26 11.69 23.82 -3.06
CA ASP A 26 11.93 24.47 -1.77
C ASP A 26 11.23 23.73 -0.64
N PHE A 27 9.99 23.27 -0.85
CA PHE A 27 9.25 22.49 0.13
C PHE A 27 9.85 21.08 0.33
N ALA A 28 10.26 20.42 -0.76
CA ALA A 28 10.92 19.11 -0.69
C ALA A 28 12.26 19.20 0.08
N LYS A 29 13.07 20.21 -0.26
CA LYS A 29 14.31 20.52 0.44
C LYS A 29 14.08 20.81 1.91
N TRP A 30 13.06 21.63 2.23
CA TRP A 30 12.73 21.92 3.63
C TRP A 30 12.38 20.64 4.40
N CYS A 31 11.58 19.75 3.82
CA CYS A 31 11.21 18.48 4.46
C CYS A 31 12.44 17.64 4.82
N PHE A 32 13.40 17.53 3.91
CA PHE A 32 14.55 16.63 4.04
C PHE A 32 15.75 17.22 4.79
N GLU A 33 16.10 18.47 4.51
CA GLU A 33 17.35 19.09 4.99
C GLU A 33 17.13 20.06 6.15
N GLU A 34 16.02 20.80 6.16
CA GLU A 34 15.88 21.98 7.01
C GLU A 34 14.93 21.78 8.19
N SER A 35 13.98 20.85 8.08
CA SER A 35 12.92 20.68 9.09
C SER A 35 13.44 20.19 10.45
N GLY A 36 14.61 19.52 10.46
CA GLY A 36 15.13 18.82 11.63
C GLY A 36 14.19 17.69 12.13
N LYS A 37 13.19 17.31 11.34
CA LYS A 37 12.19 16.28 11.62
C LYS A 37 12.25 15.21 10.53
N ASN A 38 11.79 14.01 10.85
CA ASN A 38 11.66 12.94 9.85
C ASN A 38 10.37 13.16 9.04
N VAL A 39 10.44 13.98 7.98
CA VAL A 39 9.31 14.25 7.08
C VAL A 39 9.50 13.51 5.77
N ARG A 40 8.58 12.58 5.45
CA ARG A 40 8.54 11.83 4.20
C ARG A 40 7.39 12.28 3.32
N ILE A 41 7.66 12.38 2.03
CA ILE A 41 6.64 12.66 1.01
C ILE A 41 6.40 11.38 0.22
N ASN A 42 5.13 10.98 0.14
CA ASN A 42 4.62 10.02 -0.83
C ASN A 42 3.92 10.80 -1.94
N MET A 43 4.02 10.30 -3.16
CA MET A 43 3.42 10.96 -4.31
C MET A 43 2.54 9.98 -5.10
N SER A 44 1.41 10.47 -5.58
CA SER A 44 0.51 9.67 -6.40
C SER A 44 0.83 9.85 -7.88
N HIS A 45 1.05 8.75 -8.60
CA HIS A 45 1.36 8.75 -10.04
C HIS A 45 1.08 7.36 -10.62
N ASP A 46 0.19 7.27 -11.61
CA ASP A 46 -0.27 5.98 -12.17
C ASP A 46 0.62 5.42 -13.30
N GLY A 47 1.78 6.03 -13.57
CA GLY A 47 2.65 5.65 -14.69
C GLY A 47 2.39 6.45 -15.96
N LYS A 48 2.55 5.82 -17.13
CA LYS A 48 2.52 6.52 -18.43
C LYS A 48 1.14 7.11 -18.74
N THR A 49 0.09 6.40 -18.36
CA THR A 49 -1.31 6.75 -18.63
C THR A 49 -1.98 7.27 -17.36
N CYS A 50 -1.87 8.58 -17.10
CA CYS A 50 -2.46 9.24 -15.92
C CYS A 50 -3.66 10.15 -16.23
N ALA A 51 -4.35 9.95 -17.36
CA ALA A 51 -5.38 10.89 -17.84
C ALA A 51 -6.47 11.20 -16.79
N ASP A 52 -6.88 10.19 -16.01
CA ASP A 52 -7.95 10.31 -15.02
C ASP A 52 -7.53 11.13 -13.77
N ARG A 53 -6.24 11.40 -13.57
CA ARG A 53 -5.76 12.26 -12.48
C ARG A 53 -5.96 13.75 -12.73
N GLY A 54 -6.30 14.15 -13.97
CA GLY A 54 -6.39 15.56 -14.36
C GLY A 54 -5.05 16.30 -14.24
N ALA A 55 -3.93 15.58 -14.34
CA ALA A 55 -2.58 16.13 -14.30
C ALA A 55 -1.77 15.60 -15.48
N ASP A 56 -0.90 16.46 -16.03
CA ASP A 56 0.02 16.10 -17.11
C ASP A 56 1.03 15.04 -16.61
N PRO A 57 1.11 13.85 -17.21
CA PRO A 57 2.10 12.83 -16.85
C PRO A 57 3.54 13.36 -16.90
N ALA A 58 3.88 14.24 -17.85
CA ALA A 58 5.23 14.79 -17.96
C ALA A 58 5.57 15.69 -16.76
N LEU A 59 4.61 16.47 -16.27
CA LEU A 59 4.77 17.24 -15.05
C LEU A 59 5.00 16.32 -13.86
N LEU A 60 4.21 15.24 -13.72
CA LEU A 60 4.37 14.30 -12.61
C LEU A 60 5.73 13.57 -12.66
N ASP A 61 6.20 13.17 -13.85
CA ASP A 61 7.54 12.60 -14.06
C ASP A 61 8.65 13.56 -13.55
N GLU A 62 8.55 14.85 -13.87
CA GLU A 62 9.49 15.87 -13.40
C GLU A 62 9.47 16.03 -11.88
N LYS A 63 8.26 16.03 -11.27
CA LYS A 63 8.10 16.13 -9.81
C LYS A 63 8.63 14.91 -9.09
N VAL A 64 8.43 13.70 -9.65
CA VAL A 64 9.04 12.47 -9.12
C VAL A 64 10.56 12.56 -9.18
N LYS A 65 11.15 12.91 -10.33
CA LYS A 65 12.61 13.06 -10.47
C LYS A 65 13.18 14.10 -9.50
N MET A 66 12.49 15.23 -9.32
CA MET A 66 12.87 16.26 -8.35
C MET A 66 12.85 15.69 -6.93
N LEU A 67 11.75 15.05 -6.53
CA LEU A 67 11.60 14.50 -5.19
C LEU A 67 12.65 13.42 -4.88
N LEU A 68 12.97 12.56 -5.86
CA LEU A 68 13.98 11.51 -5.72
C LEU A 68 15.41 12.03 -5.49
N LYS A 69 15.72 13.29 -5.85
CA LYS A 69 17.02 13.91 -5.50
C LYS A 69 17.20 14.07 -3.98
N TYR A 70 16.09 14.23 -3.26
CA TYR A 70 16.08 14.45 -1.81
C TYR A 70 15.68 13.19 -1.04
N GLN A 71 14.72 12.42 -1.57
CA GLN A 71 14.16 11.24 -0.92
C GLN A 71 14.13 10.05 -1.89
N GLU A 72 15.29 9.39 -2.08
CA GLU A 72 15.42 8.25 -2.99
C GLU A 72 14.50 7.05 -2.65
N ASP A 73 14.06 6.94 -1.39
CA ASP A 73 13.17 5.90 -0.90
C ASP A 73 11.68 6.29 -0.94
N THR A 74 11.33 7.42 -1.57
CA THR A 74 9.94 7.89 -1.77
C THR A 74 9.03 6.76 -2.25
N LEU A 75 7.87 6.62 -1.61
CA LEU A 75 6.82 5.71 -2.05
C LEU A 75 5.94 6.41 -3.10
N ILE A 76 5.92 5.85 -4.31
CA ILE A 76 4.95 6.25 -5.33
C ILE A 76 3.72 5.37 -5.25
N GLN A 77 2.54 5.99 -5.26
CA GLN A 77 1.26 5.31 -5.14
C GLN A 77 0.49 5.40 -6.45
N LEU A 78 0.17 4.24 -7.04
CA LEU A 78 -0.71 4.16 -8.20
C LEU A 78 -2.04 3.49 -7.84
N VAL A 79 -3.08 3.90 -8.56
CA VAL A 79 -4.37 3.23 -8.58
C VAL A 79 -4.58 2.68 -9.98
N TYR A 80 -4.93 1.41 -10.09
CA TYR A 80 -5.27 0.79 -11.36
C TYR A 80 -6.74 0.35 -11.38
N THR A 81 -7.35 0.35 -12.55
CA THR A 81 -8.74 -0.02 -12.81
C THR A 81 -8.78 -1.26 -13.69
N GLU A 82 -9.99 -1.74 -14.05
CA GLU A 82 -10.13 -2.78 -15.06
C GLU A 82 -9.52 -2.37 -16.41
N GLN A 83 -9.63 -1.09 -16.78
CA GLN A 83 -9.14 -0.57 -18.05
C GLN A 83 -7.60 -0.44 -18.06
N THR A 84 -6.98 -0.13 -16.92
CA THR A 84 -5.52 0.08 -16.84
C THR A 84 -4.75 -1.13 -16.32
N LEU A 85 -5.44 -2.17 -15.85
CA LEU A 85 -4.81 -3.43 -15.44
C LEU A 85 -3.88 -4.05 -16.51
N PRO A 86 -4.23 -4.08 -17.81
CA PRO A 86 -3.33 -4.62 -18.84
C PRO A 86 -1.94 -3.96 -18.87
N ASP A 87 -1.87 -2.68 -18.50
CA ASP A 87 -0.66 -1.85 -18.54
C ASP A 87 0.02 -1.73 -17.16
N LEU A 88 -0.49 -2.43 -16.12
CA LEU A 88 -0.01 -2.28 -14.74
C LEU A 88 1.51 -2.48 -14.63
N TYR A 89 2.05 -3.55 -15.20
CA TYR A 89 3.49 -3.81 -15.21
C TYR A 89 4.27 -2.70 -15.92
N ASP A 90 3.81 -2.28 -17.10
CA ASP A 90 4.50 -1.26 -17.92
C ASP A 90 4.46 0.13 -17.27
N ASN A 91 3.40 0.43 -16.50
CA ASN A 91 3.29 1.64 -15.70
C ASN A 91 4.28 1.64 -14.53
N VAL A 92 4.46 0.51 -13.84
CA VAL A 92 5.49 0.41 -12.80
C VAL A 92 6.90 0.43 -13.41
N LEU A 93 7.10 -0.18 -14.58
CA LEU A 93 8.38 -0.15 -15.29
C LEU A 93 8.75 1.27 -15.73
N HIS A 94 7.78 2.08 -16.16
CA HIS A 94 7.96 3.51 -16.40
C HIS A 94 8.47 4.24 -15.17
N LEU A 95 7.79 4.09 -14.03
CA LEU A 95 8.18 4.70 -12.76
C LEU A 95 9.60 4.26 -12.35
N SER A 96 9.92 2.98 -12.54
CA SER A 96 11.27 2.45 -12.33
C SER A 96 12.30 3.16 -13.21
N GLY A 97 11.98 3.44 -14.48
CA GLY A 97 12.82 4.17 -15.41
C GLY A 97 13.10 5.63 -15.01
N LEU A 98 12.24 6.22 -14.16
CA LEU A 98 12.47 7.53 -13.54
C LEU A 98 13.39 7.46 -12.31
N GLY A 99 13.73 6.25 -11.84
CA GLY A 99 14.54 6.00 -10.65
C GLY A 99 13.74 5.61 -9.40
N VAL A 100 12.43 5.40 -9.51
CA VAL A 100 11.58 5.01 -8.37
C VAL A 100 11.95 3.60 -7.88
N LYS A 101 12.17 3.46 -6.57
CA LYS A 101 12.52 2.18 -5.92
C LYS A 101 11.37 1.56 -5.13
N ASN A 102 10.38 2.34 -4.73
CA ASN A 102 9.26 1.89 -3.90
C ASN A 102 7.92 2.29 -4.52
N VAL A 103 7.06 1.30 -4.74
CA VAL A 103 5.76 1.50 -5.40
C VAL A 103 4.67 0.78 -4.61
N SER A 104 3.51 1.41 -4.44
CA SER A 104 2.28 0.81 -3.91
C SER A 104 1.23 0.87 -5.00
N ALA A 105 0.66 -0.27 -5.36
CA ALA A 105 -0.40 -0.37 -6.36
C ALA A 105 -1.68 -0.90 -5.72
N ALA A 106 -2.76 -0.14 -5.85
CA ALA A 106 -4.08 -0.51 -5.33
C ALA A 106 -5.11 -0.57 -6.46
N LEU A 107 -5.93 -1.62 -6.47
CA LEU A 107 -7.11 -1.69 -7.32
C LEU A 107 -8.12 -0.62 -6.88
N ASP A 108 -8.78 0.01 -7.85
CA ASP A 108 -9.92 0.88 -7.58
C ASP A 108 -10.98 0.15 -6.72
N GLY A 109 -11.41 0.80 -5.64
CA GLY A 109 -12.36 0.23 -4.70
C GLY A 109 -13.71 -0.10 -5.32
N PHE A 110 -14.08 0.57 -6.41
CA PHE A 110 -15.33 0.36 -7.13
C PHE A 110 -15.23 -0.66 -8.27
N ALA A 111 -14.09 -1.35 -8.41
CA ALA A 111 -13.90 -2.34 -9.45
C ALA A 111 -14.96 -3.45 -9.39
N SER A 112 -15.67 -3.62 -10.50
CA SER A 112 -16.71 -4.63 -10.68
C SER A 112 -16.58 -5.19 -12.11
N PRO A 113 -15.59 -6.08 -12.35
CA PRO A 113 -15.27 -6.56 -13.68
C PRO A 113 -16.46 -7.30 -14.30
N ALA A 114 -16.67 -7.09 -15.60
CA ALA A 114 -17.74 -7.76 -16.34
C ALA A 114 -17.49 -9.27 -16.50
N ASP A 115 -16.21 -9.65 -16.59
CA ASP A 115 -15.72 -11.02 -16.62
C ASP A 115 -14.67 -11.21 -15.51
N PRO A 116 -15.09 -11.68 -14.31
CA PRO A 116 -14.19 -11.86 -13.17
C PRO A 116 -13.07 -12.86 -13.41
N ASP A 117 -13.30 -13.90 -14.21
CA ASP A 117 -12.30 -14.95 -14.46
C ASP A 117 -11.16 -14.41 -15.31
N SER A 118 -11.48 -13.79 -16.46
CA SER A 118 -10.47 -13.17 -17.34
C SER A 118 -9.73 -12.03 -16.63
N PHE A 119 -10.44 -11.24 -15.83
CA PHE A 119 -9.85 -10.19 -15.01
C PHE A 119 -8.86 -10.75 -13.97
N GLY A 120 -9.23 -11.85 -13.30
CA GLY A 120 -8.38 -12.52 -12.32
C GLY A 120 -7.14 -13.18 -12.92
N ASP A 121 -7.25 -13.75 -14.13
CA ASP A 121 -6.10 -14.29 -14.88
C ASP A 121 -5.12 -13.19 -15.27
N LEU A 122 -5.61 -12.09 -15.83
CA LEU A 122 -4.78 -10.93 -16.19
C LEU A 122 -4.12 -10.32 -14.96
N MET A 123 -4.85 -10.19 -13.85
CA MET A 123 -4.30 -9.67 -12.59
C MET A 123 -3.14 -10.52 -12.08
N ARG A 124 -3.29 -11.85 -12.14
CA ARG A 124 -2.21 -12.79 -11.79
C ARG A 124 -0.99 -12.59 -12.68
N GLU A 125 -1.18 -12.48 -13.99
CA GLU A 125 -0.09 -12.25 -14.94
C GLU A 125 0.68 -10.96 -14.62
N GLN A 126 -0.03 -9.85 -14.40
CA GLN A 126 0.59 -8.55 -14.14
C GLN A 126 1.35 -8.53 -12.81
N TRP A 127 0.76 -9.07 -11.74
CA TRP A 127 1.40 -9.14 -10.43
C TRP A 127 2.55 -10.14 -10.37
N ASP A 128 2.52 -11.22 -11.16
CA ASP A 128 3.65 -12.13 -11.31
C ASP A 128 4.87 -11.43 -11.94
N LYS A 129 4.66 -10.68 -13.04
CA LYS A 129 5.71 -9.85 -13.65
C LYS A 129 6.27 -8.84 -12.65
N LEU A 130 5.40 -8.18 -11.87
CA LEU A 130 5.82 -7.24 -10.81
C LEU A 130 6.56 -7.93 -9.67
N GLY A 131 6.18 -9.16 -9.31
CA GLY A 131 6.86 -9.97 -8.31
C GLY A 131 8.30 -10.30 -8.71
N HIS A 132 8.57 -10.39 -10.01
CA HIS A 132 9.89 -10.71 -10.55
C HIS A 132 10.67 -9.48 -11.03
N LEU A 133 10.09 -8.29 -10.93
CA LEU A 133 10.75 -7.04 -11.30
C LEU A 133 11.90 -6.72 -10.32
N HIS A 134 13.10 -6.53 -10.86
CA HIS A 134 14.28 -6.14 -10.08
C HIS A 134 14.41 -4.61 -9.99
N GLY A 135 14.89 -4.12 -8.84
CA GLY A 135 15.13 -2.69 -8.61
C GLY A 135 13.95 -1.91 -8.05
N VAL A 136 12.74 -2.50 -8.06
CA VAL A 136 11.54 -1.92 -7.46
C VAL A 136 10.98 -2.84 -6.39
N SER A 137 10.58 -2.27 -5.26
CA SER A 137 9.87 -2.95 -4.19
C SER A 137 8.39 -2.58 -4.22
N MET A 138 7.55 -3.56 -4.55
CA MET A 138 6.09 -3.45 -4.41
C MET A 138 5.70 -3.54 -2.93
N HIS A 139 5.09 -2.49 -2.40
CA HIS A 139 4.72 -2.37 -1.00
C HIS A 139 3.79 -3.51 -0.54
N GLU A 140 2.82 -3.87 -1.38
CA GLU A 140 1.84 -4.93 -1.12
C GLU A 140 2.54 -6.27 -0.92
N LEU A 141 3.39 -6.68 -1.87
CA LEU A 141 4.14 -7.93 -1.80
C LEU A 141 5.14 -7.92 -0.65
N THR A 142 5.84 -6.80 -0.42
CA THR A 142 6.79 -6.65 0.69
C THR A 142 6.09 -6.82 2.05
N ALA A 143 4.94 -6.17 2.24
CA ALA A 143 4.13 -6.32 3.44
C ALA A 143 3.61 -7.75 3.60
N LYS A 144 3.11 -8.38 2.53
CA LYS A 144 2.65 -9.78 2.55
C LYS A 144 3.76 -10.75 2.94
N ARG A 145 4.93 -10.64 2.32
CA ARG A 145 6.08 -11.47 2.66
C ARG A 145 6.45 -11.33 4.14
N LYS A 146 6.45 -10.10 4.67
CA LYS A 146 6.71 -9.85 6.09
C LYS A 146 5.66 -10.54 6.96
N PHE A 147 4.37 -10.31 6.71
CA PHE A 147 3.29 -10.87 7.51
C PHE A 147 3.28 -12.40 7.51
N ILE A 148 3.54 -13.02 6.36
CA ILE A 148 3.62 -14.48 6.25
C ILE A 148 4.83 -15.02 7.03
N LYS A 149 6.02 -14.44 6.85
CA LYS A 149 7.25 -14.90 7.52
C LYS A 149 7.21 -14.73 9.04
N GLU A 150 6.62 -13.64 9.50
CA GLU A 150 6.56 -13.28 10.92
C GLU A 150 5.24 -13.73 11.58
N ASN A 151 4.35 -14.41 10.83
CA ASN A 151 3.01 -14.83 11.29
C ASN A 151 2.19 -13.68 11.91
N ILE A 152 2.28 -12.49 11.30
CA ILE A 152 1.55 -11.30 11.75
C ILE A 152 0.14 -11.33 11.18
N ARG A 153 -0.84 -11.22 12.09
CA ARG A 153 -2.27 -11.13 11.75
C ARG A 153 -2.75 -9.70 11.99
N PRO A 154 -2.76 -8.82 10.98
CA PRO A 154 -3.18 -7.44 11.16
C PRO A 154 -4.67 -7.39 11.53
N LYS A 155 -4.99 -6.77 12.67
CA LYS A 155 -6.36 -6.53 13.10
C LYS A 155 -6.70 -5.04 12.95
N CYS A 156 -7.77 -4.75 12.22
CA CYS A 156 -8.30 -3.40 12.12
C CYS A 156 -9.11 -3.10 13.39
N GLU A 157 -8.62 -2.22 14.27
CA GLU A 157 -9.29 -1.87 15.53
C GLU A 157 -9.86 -0.45 15.43
N ILE A 158 -11.17 -0.30 15.65
CA ILE A 158 -11.86 0.99 15.53
C ILE A 158 -11.33 1.98 16.58
N CYS A 159 -10.77 3.11 16.12
CA CYS A 159 -10.30 4.24 16.94
C CYS A 159 -9.45 3.89 18.17
N LYS A 160 -8.57 2.88 18.05
CA LYS A 160 -7.60 2.50 19.11
C LYS A 160 -6.18 2.93 18.78
N LYS A 161 -5.54 2.23 17.85
CA LYS A 161 -4.13 2.45 17.47
C LYS A 161 -3.97 3.47 16.35
N LYS A 162 -5.03 3.69 15.58
CA LYS A 162 -5.08 4.61 14.45
C LYS A 162 -6.39 5.38 14.50
N VAL A 163 -6.31 6.68 14.28
CA VAL A 163 -7.44 7.59 14.13
C VAL A 163 -7.19 8.48 12.91
N TYR A 164 -8.25 8.82 12.21
CA TYR A 164 -8.26 9.83 11.17
C TYR A 164 -8.90 11.10 11.73
N ILE A 165 -8.17 12.21 11.69
CA ILE A 165 -8.69 13.52 12.10
C ILE A 165 -9.04 14.28 10.84
N ASN A 166 -10.32 14.62 10.69
CA ASN A 166 -10.83 15.36 9.56
C ASN A 166 -10.59 16.87 9.73
N TRP A 167 -10.71 17.63 8.64
CA TRP A 167 -10.45 19.08 8.63
C TRP A 167 -11.37 19.89 9.55
N ASP A 168 -12.56 19.37 9.85
CA ASP A 168 -13.55 19.94 10.77
C ASP A 168 -13.28 19.59 12.25
N GLY A 169 -12.18 18.90 12.53
CA GLY A 169 -11.78 18.45 13.86
C GLY A 169 -12.50 17.19 14.33
N ASN A 170 -13.35 16.54 13.51
CA ASN A 170 -13.99 15.29 13.87
C ASN A 170 -13.05 14.08 13.67
N PHE A 171 -13.18 13.10 14.55
CA PHE A 171 -12.37 11.89 14.53
C PHE A 171 -13.14 10.72 13.93
N TYR A 172 -12.49 9.98 13.05
CA TYR A 172 -13.02 8.79 12.36
C TYR A 172 -12.02 7.65 12.46
N PRO A 173 -12.45 6.38 12.31
CA PRO A 173 -11.54 5.25 12.45
C PRO A 173 -10.57 5.08 11.27
N CYS A 174 -10.92 5.60 10.09
CA CYS A 174 -10.15 5.47 8.86
C CYS A 174 -10.68 6.46 7.80
N ILE A 175 -9.88 6.73 6.77
CA ILE A 175 -10.22 7.72 5.72
C ILE A 175 -11.52 7.38 4.97
N GLN A 176 -11.83 6.10 4.76
CA GLN A 176 -13.06 5.68 4.06
C GLN A 176 -14.34 6.10 4.79
N PHE A 177 -14.26 6.35 6.10
CA PHE A 177 -15.41 6.74 6.92
C PHE A 177 -15.52 8.26 7.12
N GLN A 178 -14.63 9.03 6.49
CA GLN A 178 -14.67 10.49 6.60
C GLN A 178 -16.06 11.02 6.21
N ASN A 179 -16.59 11.94 7.01
CA ASN A 179 -17.93 12.53 6.85
C ASN A 179 -19.12 11.56 6.98
N LEU A 180 -18.90 10.29 7.34
CA LEU A 180 -19.98 9.39 7.72
C LEU A 180 -20.25 9.56 9.21
N SER A 181 -21.20 10.43 9.55
CA SER A 181 -21.50 10.81 10.95
C SER A 181 -21.70 9.62 11.89
N GLY A 182 -22.28 8.52 11.40
CA GLY A 182 -22.46 7.28 12.17
C GLY A 182 -21.16 6.62 12.62
N PHE A 183 -20.03 6.90 11.97
CA PHE A 183 -18.70 6.35 12.28
C PHE A 183 -17.79 7.33 13.02
N ARG A 184 -18.31 8.50 13.41
CA ARG A 184 -17.55 9.44 14.23
C ARG A 184 -17.21 8.79 15.58
N CYS A 185 -15.95 8.90 15.99
CA CYS A 185 -15.45 8.35 17.24
C CYS A 185 -14.77 9.41 18.13
N GLY A 186 -15.17 10.67 17.98
CA GLY A 186 -14.67 11.79 18.79
C GLY A 186 -14.53 13.09 18.01
N ASP A 187 -13.89 14.07 18.65
CA ASP A 187 -13.45 15.32 18.02
C ASP A 187 -12.36 16.02 18.87
N VAL A 188 -11.80 17.10 18.34
CA VAL A 188 -10.74 17.89 18.99
C VAL A 188 -11.11 18.48 20.36
N ASN A 189 -12.39 18.67 20.66
CA ASN A 189 -12.86 19.22 21.94
C ASN A 189 -13.18 18.11 22.95
N THR A 190 -13.81 17.02 22.50
CA THR A 190 -14.27 15.92 23.36
C THR A 190 -13.24 14.82 23.54
N GLY A 191 -12.26 14.71 22.64
CA GLY A 191 -11.29 13.61 22.61
C GLY A 191 -11.85 12.35 21.95
N LEU A 192 -11.21 11.21 22.21
CA LEU A 192 -11.57 9.91 21.63
C LEU A 192 -12.72 9.24 22.42
N LEU A 193 -13.77 8.84 21.70
CA LEU A 193 -14.94 8.09 22.19
C LEU A 193 -14.90 6.65 21.68
N THR A 194 -13.78 5.97 21.93
CA THR A 194 -13.50 4.64 21.37
C THR A 194 -14.51 3.58 21.83
N LYS A 195 -14.91 3.60 23.10
CA LYS A 195 -15.80 2.57 23.67
C LYS A 195 -17.21 2.66 23.07
N GLU A 196 -17.68 3.88 22.87
CA GLU A 196 -18.96 4.19 22.24
C GLU A 196 -18.95 3.74 20.77
N ALA A 197 -17.87 4.03 20.05
CA ALA A 197 -17.69 3.61 18.66
C ALA A 197 -17.64 2.07 18.53
N GLU A 198 -16.93 1.37 19.42
CA GLU A 198 -16.90 -0.10 19.46
C GLU A 198 -18.29 -0.69 19.70
N LYS A 199 -19.06 -0.12 20.63
CA LYS A 199 -20.41 -0.57 20.93
C LYS A 199 -21.37 -0.33 19.76
N ALA A 200 -21.20 0.78 19.04
CA ALA A 200 -22.02 1.12 17.88
C ALA A 200 -21.70 0.26 16.64
N HIS A 201 -20.46 -0.22 16.50
CA HIS A 201 -19.97 -0.95 15.33
C HIS A 201 -19.29 -2.28 15.70
N PRO A 202 -20.01 -3.25 16.27
CA PRO A 202 -19.44 -4.55 16.63
C PRO A 202 -18.86 -5.30 15.42
N ASP A 203 -19.38 -5.04 14.22
CA ASP A 203 -18.99 -5.73 12.98
C ASP A 203 -17.77 -5.13 12.28
N TYR A 204 -17.20 -4.04 12.82
CA TYR A 204 -16.12 -3.28 12.18
C TYR A 204 -14.96 -4.20 11.72
N SER A 205 -14.53 -5.10 12.60
CA SER A 205 -13.38 -5.98 12.38
C SER A 205 -13.74 -7.40 11.91
N VAL A 206 -15.02 -7.68 11.61
CA VAL A 206 -15.49 -9.02 11.27
C VAL A 206 -14.97 -9.45 9.90
N MET A 207 -14.65 -10.74 9.73
CA MET A 207 -14.34 -11.30 8.42
C MET A 207 -15.64 -11.59 7.67
N SER A 208 -15.68 -11.38 6.36
CA SER A 208 -16.83 -11.81 5.55
C SER A 208 -17.02 -13.32 5.66
N ALA A 209 -18.27 -13.77 5.66
CA ALA A 209 -18.64 -15.19 5.66
C ALA A 209 -18.02 -15.94 4.47
N ARG A 210 -17.75 -15.24 3.35
CA ARG A 210 -17.07 -15.84 2.19
C ARG A 210 -15.63 -16.29 2.48
N CYS A 211 -15.05 -15.84 3.59
CA CYS A 211 -13.71 -16.23 4.00
C CYS A 211 -13.70 -17.53 4.82
N ASP A 212 -14.86 -18.10 5.12
CA ASP A 212 -14.96 -19.39 5.80
C ASP A 212 -14.46 -20.52 4.89
N GLY A 213 -13.55 -21.34 5.39
CA GLY A 213 -12.88 -22.39 4.61
C GLY A 213 -11.76 -21.93 3.68
N CYS A 214 -11.46 -20.62 3.59
CA CYS A 214 -10.35 -20.12 2.79
C CYS A 214 -8.99 -20.44 3.43
N GLU A 215 -8.12 -21.14 2.70
CA GLU A 215 -6.82 -21.62 3.20
C GLU A 215 -5.84 -20.48 3.54
N ILE A 216 -5.94 -19.35 2.85
CA ILE A 216 -5.06 -18.19 3.06
C ILE A 216 -5.66 -17.14 4.01
N ARG A 217 -6.79 -17.45 4.66
CA ARG A 217 -7.53 -16.53 5.55
C ARG A 217 -6.64 -15.88 6.60
N ASP A 218 -5.74 -16.64 7.20
CA ASP A 218 -4.86 -16.15 8.28
C ASP A 218 -3.83 -15.10 7.83
N TYR A 219 -3.55 -15.01 6.52
CA TYR A 219 -2.64 -14.04 5.91
C TYR A 219 -3.38 -12.87 5.21
N CYS A 220 -4.71 -12.94 5.17
CA CYS A 220 -5.60 -12.04 4.46
C CYS A 220 -5.99 -10.81 5.32
N ARG A 221 -6.22 -9.67 4.67
CA ARG A 221 -6.67 -8.40 5.27
C ARG A 221 -8.13 -8.08 4.96
N ASN A 222 -8.94 -9.06 4.55
CA ASN A 222 -10.38 -8.86 4.32
C ASN A 222 -11.16 -8.52 5.62
N SER A 223 -10.52 -8.57 6.79
CA SER A 223 -11.03 -7.99 8.05
C SER A 223 -11.03 -6.46 8.06
N CYS A 224 -10.37 -5.81 7.10
CA CYS A 224 -10.28 -4.36 7.00
C CYS A 224 -11.65 -3.74 6.71
N ALA A 225 -12.19 -3.01 7.69
CA ALA A 225 -13.47 -2.33 7.58
C ALA A 225 -13.50 -1.32 6.42
N CYS A 226 -12.39 -0.60 6.19
CA CYS A 226 -12.30 0.39 5.11
C CYS A 226 -12.39 -0.27 3.72
N ARG A 227 -11.78 -1.46 3.54
CA ARG A 227 -11.86 -2.18 2.26
C ARG A 227 -13.27 -2.69 2.00
N LYS A 228 -13.92 -3.29 3.00
CA LYS A 228 -15.33 -3.73 2.90
C LYS A 228 -16.26 -2.57 2.57
N MET A 229 -16.16 -1.48 3.34
CA MET A 229 -16.98 -0.29 3.13
C MET A 229 -16.72 0.35 1.76
N GLY A 230 -15.45 0.44 1.34
CA GLY A 230 -15.10 1.03 0.05
C GLY A 230 -15.56 0.21 -1.17
N THR A 231 -15.69 -1.11 -1.01
CA THR A 231 -15.97 -2.01 -2.15
C THR A 231 -17.42 -2.46 -2.24
N THR A 232 -18.12 -2.61 -1.11
CA THR A 232 -19.53 -3.04 -1.11
C THR A 232 -20.46 -2.07 -0.38
N GLY A 233 -19.93 -1.01 0.25
CA GLY A 233 -20.72 -0.13 1.11
C GLY A 233 -21.17 -0.78 2.43
N THR A 234 -20.63 -1.94 2.80
CA THR A 234 -21.00 -2.65 4.04
C THR A 234 -19.79 -2.91 4.94
N LEU A 235 -20.03 -3.24 6.20
CA LEU A 235 -18.99 -3.72 7.11
C LEU A 235 -18.86 -5.24 7.13
N THR A 236 -19.72 -5.98 6.45
CA THR A 236 -19.81 -7.44 6.61
C THR A 236 -19.28 -8.18 5.39
N ASP A 237 -19.24 -7.56 4.21
CA ASP A 237 -18.81 -8.21 2.98
C ASP A 237 -17.73 -7.44 2.22
N ILE A 238 -17.02 -8.14 1.33
CA ILE A 238 -15.94 -7.61 0.48
C ILE A 238 -16.26 -7.97 -0.97
N SER A 239 -15.97 -7.07 -1.93
CA SER A 239 -16.21 -7.38 -3.35
C SER A 239 -15.33 -8.54 -3.83
N GLU A 240 -15.79 -9.22 -4.89
CA GLU A 240 -15.02 -10.29 -5.52
C GLU A 240 -13.67 -9.79 -6.06
N ALA A 241 -13.65 -8.65 -6.75
CA ALA A 241 -12.44 -8.03 -7.26
C ALA A 241 -11.40 -7.74 -6.16
N ALA A 242 -11.83 -7.18 -5.03
CA ALA A 242 -10.94 -6.90 -3.91
C ALA A 242 -10.47 -8.15 -3.16
N CYS A 243 -11.27 -9.22 -3.16
CA CYS A 243 -10.88 -10.53 -2.65
C CYS A 243 -9.82 -11.18 -3.56
N MET A 244 -10.03 -11.15 -4.87
CA MET A 244 -9.09 -11.65 -5.87
C MET A 244 -7.74 -10.93 -5.78
N GLU A 245 -7.74 -9.59 -5.70
CA GLU A 245 -6.50 -8.81 -5.53
C GLU A 245 -5.67 -9.31 -4.34
N GLU A 246 -6.32 -9.48 -3.19
CA GLU A 246 -5.64 -9.90 -1.97
C GLU A 246 -5.13 -11.35 -2.08
N GLN A 247 -5.86 -12.23 -2.77
CA GLN A 247 -5.40 -13.59 -3.07
C GLN A 247 -4.16 -13.57 -3.96
N VAL A 248 -4.17 -12.80 -5.05
CA VAL A 248 -3.03 -12.65 -5.96
C VAL A 248 -1.79 -12.18 -5.20
N HIS A 249 -1.91 -11.12 -4.39
CA HIS A 249 -0.77 -10.61 -3.61
C HIS A 249 -0.19 -11.67 -2.66
N ILE A 250 -1.04 -12.45 -1.99
CA ILE A 250 -0.59 -13.48 -1.05
C ILE A 250 0.07 -14.64 -1.78
N LEU A 251 -0.53 -15.11 -2.88
CA LEU A 251 -0.01 -16.23 -3.65
C LEU A 251 1.34 -15.88 -4.29
N THR A 252 1.46 -14.70 -4.93
CA THR A 252 2.73 -14.20 -5.46
C THR A 252 3.79 -14.06 -4.35
N ALA A 253 3.41 -13.56 -3.17
CA ALA A 253 4.34 -13.47 -2.04
C ALA A 253 4.80 -14.85 -1.53
N LEU A 254 3.90 -15.84 -1.49
CA LEU A 254 4.23 -17.22 -1.10
C LEU A 254 5.18 -17.88 -2.10
N GLU A 255 4.94 -17.67 -3.39
CA GLU A 255 5.81 -18.15 -4.47
C GLU A 255 7.23 -17.58 -4.32
N GLN A 256 7.37 -16.26 -4.19
CA GLN A 256 8.67 -15.61 -3.94
C GLN A 256 9.38 -16.15 -2.70
N ILE A 257 8.62 -16.44 -1.62
CA ILE A 257 9.18 -17.06 -0.42
C ILE A 257 9.70 -18.46 -0.73
N SER A 258 8.89 -19.28 -1.41
CA SER A 258 9.25 -20.64 -1.81
C SER A 258 10.52 -20.65 -2.67
N GLU A 259 10.58 -19.83 -3.70
CA GLU A 259 11.75 -19.70 -4.57
C GLU A 259 12.99 -19.28 -3.79
N SER A 260 12.86 -18.29 -2.90
CA SER A 260 13.98 -17.81 -2.10
C SER A 260 14.56 -18.90 -1.19
N ARG A 261 13.71 -19.79 -0.66
CA ARG A 261 14.11 -20.95 0.14
C ARG A 261 14.82 -22.00 -0.72
N GLN A 262 14.26 -22.32 -1.90
CA GLN A 262 14.87 -23.28 -2.83
C GLN A 262 16.25 -22.80 -3.33
N ARG A 263 16.39 -21.51 -3.63
CA ARG A 263 17.67 -20.91 -4.02
C ARG A 263 18.70 -21.05 -2.89
N LYS A 264 18.33 -20.76 -1.64
CA LYS A 264 19.23 -20.93 -0.47
C LYS A 264 19.72 -22.37 -0.33
N MET A 265 18.82 -23.35 -0.38
CA MET A 265 19.17 -24.79 -0.32
C MET A 265 20.16 -25.19 -1.42
N LYS A 266 19.91 -24.77 -2.67
CA LYS A 266 20.82 -25.03 -3.81
C LYS A 266 22.19 -24.36 -3.67
N THR A 267 22.29 -23.27 -2.91
CA THR A 267 23.57 -22.57 -2.71
C THR A 267 24.38 -23.24 -1.59
N GLU A 268 23.71 -23.77 -0.57
CA GLU A 268 24.31 -24.52 0.54
C GLU A 268 24.77 -25.93 0.13
N GLU A 269 24.13 -26.55 -0.87
CA GLU A 269 24.51 -27.87 -1.40
C GLU A 269 25.70 -27.87 -2.38
N LYS A 270 26.20 -26.71 -2.83
CA LYS A 270 27.41 -26.66 -3.69
C LYS A 270 28.68 -26.82 -2.83
N PRO A 271 29.41 -27.95 -2.91
CA PRO A 271 30.63 -28.11 -2.14
C PRO A 271 31.68 -27.09 -2.61
N ALA A 272 32.34 -26.43 -1.67
CA ALA A 272 33.49 -25.59 -1.95
C ALA A 272 34.49 -26.39 -2.78
N LYS A 273 34.72 -26.02 -4.05
CA LYS A 273 35.79 -26.58 -4.86
C LYS A 273 37.11 -26.31 -4.12
N ARG A 274 37.62 -27.32 -3.42
CA ARG A 274 38.99 -27.34 -2.89
C ARG A 274 39.91 -27.13 -4.07
N SER A 275 40.54 -25.95 -4.15
CA SER A 275 41.70 -25.71 -4.98
C SER A 275 42.86 -26.55 -4.43
N GLY A 276 42.93 -27.80 -4.88
CA GLY A 276 44.09 -28.64 -4.65
C GLY A 276 45.29 -28.05 -5.38
N LYS A 277 46.14 -27.31 -4.66
CA LYS A 277 47.55 -27.17 -5.03
C LYS A 277 48.18 -28.54 -4.84
N SER A 278 48.41 -29.26 -5.92
CA SER A 278 49.37 -30.37 -5.96
C SER A 278 50.77 -29.79 -5.81
N VAL A 279 51.37 -30.01 -4.64
CA VAL A 279 52.81 -29.86 -4.44
C VAL A 279 53.39 -31.27 -4.52
N SER A 280 53.99 -31.59 -5.65
CA SER A 280 55.10 -32.54 -5.84
C SER A 280 55.54 -32.47 -7.28
#